data_AF-A0A2E7PAQ4-F1
#
_entry.id   AF-A0A2E7PAQ4-F1
#
_cell.length_a   1.000
_cell.length_b   1.000
_cell.length_c   1.000
_cell.angle_alpha   90.00
_cell.angle_beta   90.00
_cell.angle_gamma   90.00
#
_symmetry.space_group_name_H-M   'P 1'
#
loop_
_entity.id
_entity.type
_entity.pdbx_description
1 polymer ?
#
loop_
_entity_poly.entity_id
_entity_poly.type
_entity_poly.pdbx_seq_one_letter_code
_entity_poly.pdbx_strand_id
1 'polypeptide(L)' 'MTSIAKVRAYMAALTLDALVTPADVAAATGIIKVRVQYALAALTIDGEVARFGGGFYARNP' A
#
# COMPACT_ATOMS: atom_id res chain seq x y z
N MET A 1 8.52 4.33 14.07
CA MET A 1 7.36 4.06 13.19
C MET A 1 7.63 2.76 12.42
N THR A 2 6.76 1.76 12.52
CA THR A 2 6.94 0.45 11.86
C THR A 2 6.74 0.54 10.34
N SER A 3 7.23 -0.43 9.57
CA SER A 3 7.08 -0.47 8.11
C SER A 3 5.60 -0.39 7.68
N ILE A 4 4.70 -1.06 8.42
CA ILE A 4 3.26 -1.05 8.13
C ILE A 4 2.62 0.33 8.38
N ALA A 5 3.04 1.05 9.43
CA ALA A 5 2.51 2.38 9.73
C ALA A 5 2.87 3.40 8.63
N LYS A 6 4.09 3.32 8.08
CA LYS A 6 4.50 4.15 6.93
C LYS A 6 3.70 3.83 5.67
N VAL A 7 3.51 2.55 5.36
CA VAL A 7 2.71 2.13 4.19
C VAL A 7 1.24 2.55 4.36
N ARG A 8 0.66 2.36 5.54
CA ARG A 8 -0.70 2.80 5.86
C ARG A 8 -0.87 4.30 5.67
N ALA A 9 0.05 5.11 6.22
CA ALA A 9 0.00 6.57 6.07
C ALA A 9 0.08 7.00 4.60
N TYR A 10 0.94 6.35 3.80
CA TYR A 10 1.01 6.60 2.36
C TYR A 10 -0.31 6.26 1.66
N MET A 11 -0.85 5.05 1.89
CA MET A 11 -2.11 4.62 1.27
C MET A 11 -3.31 5.50 1.69
N ALA A 12 -3.36 5.93 2.94
CA ALA A 12 -4.41 6.82 3.43
C ALA A 12 -4.39 8.21 2.79
N ALA A 13 -3.20 8.69 2.37
CA ALA A 13 -3.03 9.97 1.69
C ALA A 13 -3.36 9.92 0.19
N LEU A 14 -3.57 8.73 -0.39
CA LEU A 14 -3.99 8.59 -1.78
C LEU A 14 -5.46 9.01 -1.98
N THR A 15 -5.74 9.52 -3.17
CA THR A 15 -7.12 9.67 -3.66
C THR A 15 -7.74 8.28 -3.91
N LEU A 16 -9.07 8.17 -3.85
CA LEU A 16 -9.76 6.88 -3.98
C LEU A 16 -9.60 6.23 -5.36
N ASP A 17 -9.28 7.02 -6.39
CA ASP A 17 -9.04 6.60 -7.77
C ASP A 17 -7.55 6.29 -8.06
N ALA A 18 -6.65 6.53 -7.11
CA ALA A 18 -5.22 6.28 -7.32
C ALA A 18 -4.88 4.78 -7.22
N LEU A 19 -4.26 4.26 -8.29
CA LEU A 19 -3.70 2.91 -8.34
C LEU A 19 -2.18 2.97 -8.22
N VAL A 20 -1.63 2.20 -7.29
CA VAL A 20 -0.19 2.12 -7.03
C VAL A 20 0.30 0.68 -7.03
N THR A 21 1.51 0.46 -7.48
CA THR A 21 2.19 -0.83 -7.35
C THR A 21 3.02 -0.87 -6.05
N PRO A 22 3.43 -2.05 -5.56
CA PRO A 22 4.37 -2.13 -4.45
C PRO A 22 5.71 -1.43 -4.71
N ALA A 23 6.09 -1.23 -5.97
CA ALA A 23 7.31 -0.49 -6.32
C ALA A 23 7.13 1.02 -6.09
N ASP A 24 5.97 1.57 -6.45
CA ASP A 24 5.65 2.99 -6.24
C ASP A 24 5.61 3.33 -4.75
N VAL A 25 4.94 2.47 -3.97
CA VAL A 25 4.90 2.61 -2.50
C VAL A 25 6.31 2.48 -1.89
N ALA A 26 7.14 1.56 -2.39
CA ALA A 26 8.51 1.40 -1.92
C ALA A 26 9.36 2.65 -2.20
N ALA A 27 9.24 3.22 -3.40
CA ALA A 27 9.92 4.47 -3.77
C ALA A 27 9.47 5.65 -2.92
N ALA A 28 8.17 5.78 -2.65
CA ALA A 28 7.62 6.88 -1.85
C ALA A 28 7.93 6.78 -0.35
N THR A 29 7.98 5.56 0.20
CA THR A 29 8.15 5.34 1.65
C THR A 29 9.59 5.06 2.07
N GLY A 30 10.47 4.74 1.12
CA GLY A 30 11.82 4.25 1.36
C GLY A 30 11.87 2.85 1.97
N ILE A 31 10.77 2.09 1.93
CA ILE A 31 10.69 0.73 2.46
C ILE A 31 11.02 -0.26 1.34
N ILE A 32 11.81 -1.28 1.65
CA ILE A 32 12.12 -2.34 0.69
C ILE A 32 10.82 -3.01 0.18
N LYS A 33 10.77 -3.26 -1.14
CA LYS A 33 9.57 -3.77 -1.84
C LYS A 33 8.94 -4.99 -1.17
N VAL A 34 9.73 -5.93 -0.68
CA VAL A 34 9.21 -7.14 0.01
C VAL A 34 8.44 -6.80 1.30
N ARG A 35 8.91 -5.82 2.07
CA ARG A 35 8.22 -5.36 3.29
C ARG A 35 6.95 -4.58 2.95
N VAL A 36 6.97 -3.82 1.85
CA VAL A 36 5.78 -3.17 1.31
C VAL A 36 4.74 -4.20 0.91
N GLN A 37 5.12 -5.28 0.24
CA GLN A 37 4.19 -6.35 -0.15
C GLN A 37 3.52 -6.99 1.07
N TYR A 38 4.28 -7.29 2.14
CA TYR A 38 3.70 -7.80 3.38
C TYR A 38 2.76 -6.80 4.04
N ALA A 39 3.13 -5.52 4.07
CA ALA A 39 2.27 -4.47 4.62
C ALA A 39 0.97 -4.31 3.82
N LEU A 40 1.04 -4.23 2.49
CA LEU A 40 -0.14 -4.14 1.63
C LEU A 40 -1.04 -5.38 1.77
N ALA A 41 -0.47 -6.58 1.91
CA ALA A 41 -1.23 -7.79 2.16
C ALA A 41 -1.99 -7.73 3.51
N ALA A 42 -1.33 -7.29 4.57
CA ALA A 42 -1.97 -7.09 5.87
C ALA A 42 -3.10 -6.05 5.80
N LEU A 43 -2.84 -4.89 5.17
CA LEU A 43 -3.85 -3.84 5.00
C LEU A 43 -5.02 -4.27 4.11
N THR A 44 -4.80 -5.22 3.19
CA THR A 44 -5.87 -5.82 2.39
C THR A 44 -6.75 -6.73 3.24
N ILE A 45 -6.16 -7.49 4.18
CA ILE A 45 -6.91 -8.31 5.14
C ILE A 45 -7.73 -7.43 6.07
N ASP A 46 -7.16 -6.31 6.51
CA ASP A 46 -7.83 -5.32 7.37
C ASP A 46 -8.92 -4.51 6.62
N GLY A 47 -9.01 -4.64 5.30
CA GLY A 47 -9.97 -3.92 4.47
C GLY A 47 -9.63 -2.45 4.23
N GLU A 48 -8.42 -2.00 4.56
CA GLU A 48 -7.97 -0.61 4.34
C GLU A 48 -7.49 -0.38 2.89
N VAL A 49 -7.10 -1.45 2.20
CA VAL A 49 -6.55 -1.43 0.85
C VAL A 49 -7.23 -2.50 0.00
N ALA A 50 -7.52 -2.19 -1.26
CA ALA A 50 -8.01 -3.16 -2.23
C ALA A 50 -6.89 -3.55 -3.20
N ARG A 51 -6.81 -4.84 -3.54
CA ARG A 51 -5.90 -5.35 -4.57
C ARG A 51 -6.64 -5.55 -5.89
N PHE A 52 -6.08 -5.02 -6.96
CA PHE A 52 -6.59 -5.14 -8.33
C PHE A 52 -5.71 -6.08 -9.16
N GLY A 53 -6.23 -6.46 -10.33
CA GLY A 53 -5.48 -7.21 -11.33
C GLY A 53 -4.17 -6.51 -11.71
N GLY A 54 -3.16 -7.27 -12.15
CA GLY A 54 -1.85 -6.71 -12.54
C GLY A 54 -0.94 -6.27 -11.39
N GLY A 55 -1.34 -6.51 -10.12
CA GLY A 55 -0.50 -6.17 -8.95
C GLY A 55 -0.65 -4.74 -8.47
N PHE A 56 -1.72 -4.06 -8.87
CA PHE A 56 -2.08 -2.73 -8.38
C PHE A 56 -2.86 -2.80 -7.07
N TYR A 57 -2.74 -1.73 -6.29
CA TYR A 57 -3.42 -1.53 -5.01
C TYR A 57 -4.02 -0.13 -4.99
N ALA A 58 -5.18 0.02 -4.35
CA ALA A 58 -5.77 1.33 -4.06
C ALA A 58 -6.22 1.39 -2.60
N ARG A 59 -6.40 2.61 -2.11
CA ARG A 59 -7.08 2.83 -0.83
C ARG A 59 -8.53 2.33 -0.94
N ASN A 60 -8.99 1.57 0.06
CA ASN A 60 -10.40 1.26 0.22
C ASN A 60 -11.05 2.37 1.09
N PRO A 61 -12.23 2.90 0.72
CA PRO A 61 -12.92 3.94 1.50
C PRO A 61 -13.32 3.51 2.90
#